data_AF-A0A163DUJ7-F1
#
_entry.id   AF-A0A163DUJ7-F1
#
_cell.length_a   1.000
_cell.length_b   1.000
_cell.length_c   1.000
_cell.angle_alpha   90.00
_cell.angle_beta   90.00
_cell.angle_gamma   90.00
#
_symmetry.space_group_name_H-M   'P 1'
#
loop_
_entity.id
_entity.type
_entity.pdbx_description
1 polymer ?
#
loop_
_entity_poly.entity_id
_entity_poly.type
_entity_poly.pdbx_seq_one_letter_code
_entity_poly.pdbx_strand_id
1 'polypeptide(L)'
;ENLRIHEGAIDRDGLSSRSPTEIMASLEKTLKALGIDVKYDGEYCLKCIRRKVRVPVSTDSQPHQLSAGFNLEPVYGDPAFDCGDEVRFIVEVCRFRNLPHLYIVDIRRLKGNVWVYKFLYRKL
;
A
#
# COMPACT_ATOMS: atom_id res chain seq x y z
N GLU A 1 -24.51 0.53 -1.72
CA GLU A 1 -23.06 0.24 -1.71
C GLU A 1 -22.86 -1.27 -1.84
N ASN A 2 -22.07 -1.75 -2.80
CA ASN A 2 -21.83 -3.18 -3.03
C ASN A 2 -20.43 -3.58 -2.53
N LEU A 3 -20.26 -3.66 -1.20
CA LEU A 3 -19.01 -4.09 -0.57
C LEU A 3 -18.96 -5.61 -0.44
N ARG A 4 -17.77 -6.18 -0.70
CA ARG A 4 -17.48 -7.60 -0.48
C ARG A 4 -17.71 -7.96 1.00
N ILE A 5 -18.29 -9.14 1.25
CA ILE A 5 -18.39 -9.67 2.61
C ILE A 5 -17.02 -10.26 2.97
N HIS A 6 -16.48 -9.86 4.12
CA HIS A 6 -15.27 -10.48 4.68
C HIS A 6 -15.57 -11.88 5.19
N GLU A 7 -14.74 -12.84 4.80
CA GLU A 7 -14.81 -14.24 5.23
C GLU A 7 -13.45 -14.67 5.76
N GLY A 8 -13.42 -15.28 6.95
CA GLY A 8 -12.20 -15.78 7.57
C GLY A 8 -11.86 -15.10 8.89
N ALA A 9 -10.60 -15.26 9.30
CA ALA A 9 -10.09 -14.69 10.54
C ALA A 9 -10.22 -13.15 10.51
N ILE A 10 -10.55 -12.58 11.67
CA ILE A 10 -10.67 -11.14 11.84
C ILE A 10 -9.39 -10.66 12.49
N ASP A 11 -8.69 -9.79 11.79
CA ASP A 11 -7.69 -8.97 12.43
C ASP A 11 -8.33 -7.71 13.01
N ARG A 12 -8.06 -7.46 14.28
CA ARG A 12 -8.68 -6.37 15.03
C ARG A 12 -8.07 -5.02 14.68
N ASP A 13 -6.81 -5.00 14.24
CA ASP A 13 -6.10 -3.78 13.89
C ASP A 13 -6.62 -3.18 12.57
N GLY A 14 -7.14 -4.01 11.66
CA GLY A 14 -7.74 -3.58 10.40
C GLY A 14 -9.21 -3.14 10.46
N LEU A 15 -9.83 -3.10 11.65
CA LEU A 15 -11.24 -2.74 11.82
C LEU A 15 -11.45 -1.22 11.86
N SER A 16 -12.53 -0.76 11.23
CA SER A 16 -12.92 0.65 11.25
C SER A 16 -14.44 0.82 11.25
N SER A 17 -14.91 1.81 12.01
CA SER A 17 -16.31 2.26 12.01
C SER A 17 -16.54 3.50 11.12
N ARG A 18 -15.50 3.98 10.43
CA ARG A 18 -15.62 5.10 9.48
C ARG A 18 -16.35 4.66 8.21
N SER A 19 -16.91 5.61 7.47
CA SER A 19 -17.55 5.27 6.19
C SER A 19 -16.53 4.70 5.19
N PRO A 20 -16.96 3.83 4.25
CA PRO A 20 -16.08 3.27 3.23
C PRO A 20 -15.31 4.34 2.44
N THR A 21 -15.97 5.44 2.10
CA THR A 21 -15.36 6.58 1.39
C THR A 21 -14.26 7.26 2.19
N GLU A 22 -14.46 7.48 3.49
CA GLU A 22 -13.42 8.05 4.37
C GLU A 22 -12.22 7.11 4.52
N ILE A 23 -12.48 5.80 4.62
CA ILE A 23 -11.42 4.78 4.67
C ILE A 23 -10.61 4.83 3.38
N MET A 24 -11.26 4.82 2.21
CA MET A 24 -10.59 4.88 0.90
C MET A 24 -9.74 6.14 0.75
N ALA A 25 -10.25 7.31 1.13
CA ALA A 25 -9.50 8.56 1.10
C ALA A 25 -8.26 8.52 2.02
N SER A 26 -8.39 7.93 3.20
CA SER A 26 -7.27 7.73 4.13
C SER A 26 -6.23 6.76 3.56
N LEU A 27 -6.66 5.64 2.98
CA LEU A 27 -5.79 4.65 2.36
C LEU A 27 -4.99 5.24 1.21
N GLU A 28 -5.65 5.94 0.28
CA GLU A 28 -4.97 6.62 -0.83
C GLU A 28 -3.92 7.60 -0.35
N LYS A 29 -4.26 8.42 0.65
CA LYS A 29 -3.34 9.41 1.21
C LYS A 29 -2.10 8.72 1.80
N THR A 30 -2.30 7.69 2.61
CA THR A 30 -1.20 6.93 3.23
C THR A 30 -0.33 6.22 2.19
N LEU A 31 -0.95 5.53 1.22
CA LEU A 31 -0.25 4.83 0.15
C LEU A 31 0.59 5.78 -0.71
N LYS A 32 0.03 6.92 -1.12
CA LYS A 32 0.74 7.95 -1.87
C LYS A 32 1.90 8.55 -1.06
N ALA A 33 1.71 8.79 0.24
CA ALA A 33 2.77 9.27 1.12
C ALA A 33 3.93 8.26 1.28
N LEU A 34 3.64 6.97 1.15
CA LEU A 34 4.63 5.90 1.11
C LEU A 34 5.30 5.73 -0.28
N GLY A 35 4.93 6.53 -1.28
CA GLY A 35 5.46 6.41 -2.64
C GLY A 35 4.93 5.18 -3.39
N ILE A 36 3.72 4.73 -3.05
CA ILE A 36 3.07 3.58 -3.69
C ILE A 36 2.11 4.11 -4.77
N ASP A 37 2.27 3.60 -5.98
CA ASP A 37 1.36 3.89 -7.09
C ASP A 37 0.02 3.17 -6.85
N VAL A 38 -1.09 3.91 -6.95
CA VAL A 38 -2.44 3.41 -6.65
C VAL A 38 -3.34 3.53 -7.87
N LYS A 39 -4.09 2.46 -8.17
CA LYS A 39 -5.13 2.44 -9.20
C LYS A 39 -6.40 1.79 -8.67
N TYR A 40 -7.55 2.37 -8.96
CA TYR A 40 -8.85 1.77 -8.65
C TYR A 40 -9.13 0.51 -9.48
N ASP A 41 -9.65 -0.52 -8.82
CA ASP A 41 -10.07 -1.80 -9.39
C ASP A 41 -11.47 -2.18 -8.88
N GLY A 42 -12.38 -1.20 -8.90
CA GLY A 42 -13.68 -1.23 -8.24
C GLY A 42 -13.82 -0.04 -7.29
N GLU A 43 -15.04 0.25 -6.84
CA GLU A 43 -15.34 1.45 -6.04
C GLU A 43 -14.57 1.51 -4.71
N TYR A 44 -14.38 0.35 -4.06
CA TYR A 44 -13.71 0.23 -2.76
C TYR A 44 -12.49 -0.71 -2.81
N CYS A 45 -11.85 -0.79 -3.98
CA CYS A 45 -10.73 -1.69 -4.23
C CYS A 45 -9.58 -0.94 -4.95
N LEU A 46 -8.37 -1.07 -4.40
CA LEU A 46 -7.16 -0.42 -4.88
C LEU A 46 -6.11 -1.47 -5.26
N LYS A 47 -5.65 -1.45 -6.50
CA LYS A 47 -4.41 -2.08 -6.94
C LYS A 47 -3.23 -1.18 -6.62
N CYS A 48 -2.31 -1.69 -5.83
CA CYS A 48 -1.17 -0.95 -5.31
C CYS A 48 0.14 -1.54 -5.84
N ILE A 49 1.02 -0.70 -6.35
CA ILE A 49 2.33 -1.09 -6.89
C ILE A 49 3.39 -0.16 -6.34
N ARG A 50 4.37 -0.71 -5.64
CA ARG A 50 5.68 -0.07 -5.48
C ARG A 50 6.59 -0.58 -6.58
N ARG A 51 7.14 0.32 -7.39
CA ARG A 51 8.15 -0.02 -8.41
C ARG A 51 9.49 -0.34 -7.76
N LYS A 52 10.27 -1.24 -8.37
CA LYS A 52 11.64 -1.53 -7.93
C LYS A 52 12.50 -0.28 -8.00
N VAL A 53 13.24 0.02 -6.94
CA VAL A 53 14.25 1.09 -6.93
C VAL A 53 15.30 0.77 -7.99
N ARG A 54 15.39 1.62 -9.00
CA ARG A 54 16.54 1.60 -9.90
C ARG A 54 17.58 2.49 -9.25
N VAL A 55 18.59 1.90 -8.62
CA VAL A 55 19.81 2.64 -8.30
C VAL A 55 20.40 3.03 -9.66
N PRO A 56 20.54 4.33 -9.98
CA PRO A 56 21.30 4.70 -11.17
C PRO A 56 22.71 4.15 -10.98
N VAL A 57 23.08 3.16 -11.79
CA VAL A 57 24.46 2.68 -11.89
C VAL A 57 25.29 3.90 -12.25
N SER A 58 25.99 4.43 -11.26
CA SER A 58 26.97 5.48 -11.47
C SER A 58 28.15 4.80 -12.13
N THR A 59 28.21 4.86 -13.46
CA THR A 59 29.48 4.73 -14.15
C THR A 59 30.35 5.87 -13.64
N ASP A 60 31.51 5.50 -13.13
CA ASP A 60 32.45 6.30 -12.37
C ASP A 60 32.72 7.71 -12.95
N SER A 61 32.93 8.69 -12.04
CA SER A 61 33.48 10.06 -12.23
C SER A 61 32.51 11.27 -12.23
N GLN A 62 32.78 12.13 -11.24
CA GLN A 62 32.54 13.59 -11.07
C GLN A 62 31.32 14.11 -10.29
N PRO A 63 31.57 15.00 -9.30
CA PRO A 63 30.53 15.75 -8.62
C PRO A 63 30.24 17.06 -9.36
N HIS A 64 28.95 17.40 -9.41
CA HIS A 64 28.36 18.75 -9.41
C HIS A 64 27.33 19.01 -10.53
N GLN A 65 26.15 19.45 -10.07
CA GLN A 65 25.09 20.24 -10.73
C GLN A 65 23.85 19.53 -11.33
N LEU A 66 22.75 19.72 -10.56
CA LEU A 66 21.40 20.12 -10.97
C LEU A 66 20.71 19.34 -12.12
N SER A 67 19.83 18.41 -11.73
CA SER A 67 18.69 18.01 -12.57
C SER A 67 17.45 17.70 -11.72
N ALA A 68 16.45 18.59 -11.77
CA ALA A 68 15.11 18.35 -11.26
C ALA A 68 14.44 17.24 -12.09
N GLY A 69 13.91 16.20 -11.42
CA GLY A 69 13.19 15.11 -12.09
C GLY A 69 13.00 13.84 -11.24
N PHE A 70 12.14 13.93 -10.21
CA PHE A 70 11.40 12.84 -9.56
C PHE A 70 12.08 11.44 -9.44
N ASN A 71 13.03 11.29 -8.52
CA ASN A 71 13.30 9.99 -7.89
C ASN A 71 12.94 10.09 -6.41
N LEU A 72 11.66 9.95 -6.10
CA LEU A 72 11.24 9.66 -4.73
C LEU A 72 11.77 8.26 -4.43
N GLU A 73 12.88 8.17 -3.69
CA GLU A 73 13.23 6.94 -2.98
C GLU A 73 11.96 6.46 -2.26
N PRO A 74 11.63 5.16 -2.31
CA PRO A 74 10.48 4.66 -1.58
C PRO A 74 10.68 5.03 -0.11
N VAL A 75 9.70 5.75 0.44
CA VAL A 75 9.73 6.37 1.77
C VAL A 75 9.77 5.32 2.90
N TYR A 76 9.84 4.03 2.59
CA TYR A 76 9.61 2.99 3.56
C TYR A 76 10.45 1.73 3.38
N GLY A 77 10.70 1.10 4.54
CA GLY A 77 11.47 -0.12 4.69
C GLY A 77 12.82 0.16 5.34
N ASP A 78 13.12 -0.53 6.43
CA ASP A 78 14.49 -0.64 6.90
C ASP A 78 15.28 -1.44 5.84
N PRO A 79 16.41 -0.93 5.31
CA PRO A 79 17.20 -1.62 4.29
C PRO A 79 17.63 -3.03 4.67
N ALA A 80 17.67 -3.37 5.97
CA ALA A 80 17.92 -4.73 6.45
C ALA A 80 16.80 -5.72 6.08
N PHE A 81 15.57 -5.23 5.87
CA PHE A 81 14.37 -6.04 5.61
C PHE A 81 13.69 -5.71 4.27
N ASP A 82 14.06 -4.59 3.64
CA ASP A 82 13.49 -4.09 2.40
C ASP A 82 14.58 -3.65 1.41
N CYS A 83 14.87 -4.52 0.43
CA CYS A 83 15.85 -4.24 -0.61
C CYS A 83 15.32 -3.32 -1.73
N GLY A 84 14.14 -2.72 -1.58
CA GLY A 84 13.55 -1.83 -2.59
C GLY A 84 13.03 -2.55 -3.83
N ASP A 85 12.79 -3.86 -3.75
CA ASP A 85 12.20 -4.63 -4.86
C ASP A 85 10.74 -4.24 -5.14
N GLU A 86 10.25 -4.65 -6.31
CA GLU A 86 8.85 -4.44 -6.67
C GLU A 86 7.91 -5.17 -5.71
N VAL A 87 6.87 -4.47 -5.25
CA VAL A 87 5.80 -5.03 -4.42
C VAL A 87 4.46 -4.71 -5.07
N ARG A 88 3.58 -5.71 -5.14
CA ARG A 88 2.22 -5.57 -5.66
C ARG A 88 1.23 -6.17 -4.67
N PHE A 89 0.17 -5.44 -4.38
CA PHE A 89 -0.86 -5.88 -3.46
C PHE A 89 -2.20 -5.20 -3.79
N ILE A 90 -3.28 -5.76 -3.27
CA ILE A 90 -4.61 -5.18 -3.33
C ILE A 90 -5.00 -4.73 -1.93
N VAL A 91 -5.64 -3.58 -1.84
CA VAL A 91 -6.32 -3.11 -0.63
C VAL A 91 -7.80 -2.97 -0.95
N GLU A 92 -8.66 -3.61 -0.17
CA GLU A 92 -10.10 -3.64 -0.42
C GLU A 92 -10.87 -3.41 0.89
N VAL A 93 -11.82 -2.49 0.89
CA VAL A 93 -12.72 -2.33 2.03
C VAL A 93 -13.81 -3.39 1.93
N CYS A 94 -13.96 -4.18 2.99
CA CYS A 94 -14.96 -5.21 3.10
C CYS A 94 -15.92 -4.90 4.26
N ARG A 95 -17.13 -5.44 4.18
CA ARG A 95 -18.11 -5.38 5.27
C ARG A 95 -18.29 -6.73 5.92
N PHE A 96 -18.87 -6.74 7.12
CA PHE A 96 -19.32 -7.97 7.76
C PHE A 96 -20.79 -8.24 7.45
N ARG A 97 -21.18 -9.51 7.37
CA ARG A 97 -22.57 -9.90 7.09
C ARG A 97 -23.53 -9.41 8.18
N ASN A 98 -23.12 -9.49 9.44
CA ASN A 98 -23.99 -9.26 10.61
C ASN A 98 -23.55 -8.08 11.49
N LEU A 99 -22.57 -7.28 11.06
CA LEU A 99 -22.12 -6.09 11.79
C LEU A 99 -22.26 -4.87 10.87
N PRO A 100 -23.42 -4.19 10.89
CA PRO A 100 -23.61 -2.98 10.10
C PRO A 100 -22.68 -1.88 10.59
N HIS A 101 -22.23 -1.02 9.66
CA HIS A 101 -21.32 0.09 9.94
C HIS A 101 -19.94 -0.30 10.48
N LEU A 102 -19.60 -1.59 10.44
CA LEU A 102 -18.25 -2.06 10.70
C LEU A 102 -17.64 -2.56 9.41
N TYR A 103 -16.44 -2.08 9.14
CA TYR A 103 -15.68 -2.40 7.94
C TYR A 103 -14.31 -2.91 8.32
N ILE A 104 -13.69 -3.64 7.40
CA ILE A 104 -12.32 -4.12 7.52
C ILE A 104 -11.56 -3.75 6.26
N VAL A 105 -10.31 -3.33 6.46
CA VAL A 105 -9.34 -3.17 5.37
C VAL A 105 -8.71 -4.53 5.12
N ASP A 106 -9.11 -5.18 4.02
CA ASP A 106 -8.49 -6.42 3.57
C ASP A 106 -7.30 -6.07 2.67
N ILE A 107 -6.14 -6.60 3.02
CA ILE A 107 -4.93 -6.47 2.21
C ILE A 107 -4.63 -7.85 1.65
N ARG A 108 -4.32 -7.92 0.35
CA ARG A 108 -3.92 -9.16 -0.33
C ARG A 108 -2.61 -8.99 -1.08
N ARG A 109 -1.57 -9.72 -0.67
CA ARG A 109 -0.27 -9.72 -1.36
C ARG A 109 -0.36 -10.42 -2.70
N LEU A 110 0.06 -9.75 -3.78
CA LEU A 110 0.18 -10.35 -5.11
C LEU A 110 1.64 -10.73 -5.42
N LYS A 111 2.59 -9.87 -5.06
CA LYS A 111 4.03 -10.06 -5.32
C LYS A 111 4.87 -9.27 -4.32
N GLY A 112 6.06 -9.77 -4.01
CA GLY A 112 7.07 -9.07 -3.22
C GLY A 112 7.36 -9.70 -1.87
N ASN A 113 8.25 -9.06 -1.11
CA ASN A 113 8.78 -9.56 0.16
C ASN A 113 7.70 -9.61 1.27
N VAL A 114 7.68 -10.69 2.06
CA VAL A 114 6.77 -10.91 3.20
C VAL A 114 6.90 -9.83 4.26
N TRP A 115 8.12 -9.39 4.58
CA TRP A 115 8.40 -8.39 5.61
C TRP A 115 7.90 -7.01 5.22
N VAL A 116 8.05 -6.66 3.95
CA VAL A 116 7.48 -5.43 3.39
C VAL A 116 5.95 -5.45 3.52
N TYR A 117 5.34 -6.59 3.25
CA TYR A 117 3.91 -6.76 3.43
C TYR A 117 3.48 -6.66 4.91
N LYS A 118 4.22 -7.29 5.82
CA LYS A 118 3.98 -7.17 7.27
C LYS A 118 4.09 -5.73 7.76
N PHE A 119 5.00 -4.95 7.18
CA PHE A 119 5.11 -3.52 7.46
C PHE A 119 3.89 -2.75 6.94
N LEU A 120 3.51 -2.95 5.67
CA LEU A 120 2.35 -2.28 5.05
C LEU A 120 1.08 -2.56 5.82
N TYR A 121 0.90 -3.82 6.24
CA TYR A 121 -0.23 -4.26 7.05
C TYR A 121 -0.36 -3.53 8.39
N ARG A 122 0.76 -3.11 9.00
CA ARG A 122 0.74 -2.36 10.27
C ARG A 122 0.56 -0.86 10.09
N LYS A 123 0.70 -0.36 8.86
CA LYS A 123 0.66 1.08 8.54
C LYS A 123 -0.68 1.52 7.96
N LEU A 124 -1.39 0.59 7.32
CA LEU A 124 -2.73 0.78 6.76
C LEU A 124 -3.77 0.35 7.78
#